data_AF-A0A965MHH8-F1
#
_entry.id   AF-A0A965MHH8-F1
#
_cell.length_a   1.000
_cell.length_b   1.000
_cell.length_c   1.000
_cell.angle_alpha   90.00
_cell.angle_beta   90.00
_cell.angle_gamma   90.00
#
_symmetry.space_group_name_H-M   'P 1'
#
loop_
_entity.id
_entity.type
_entity.pdbx_description
1 polymer ?
#
loop_
_entity_poly.entity_id
_entity_poly.type
_entity_poly.pdbx_seq_one_letter_code
_entity_poly.pdbx_strand_id
1 'polypeptide(L)'
;MSYCVALKLNHGLVFMSDTLTNGGVDNISRYPKTFCWGVDGERQIILTTAGNLATSQAVVSILSEQTKVRDKRAPSILEAPTMFQVARIVSQTLADVITSSSRGQQQAESTFSSTFILGGQIKGGEMRLYLIYPEGNFIEVSEEQPFFQIGETKYGRPILVRAFEQKMNFEDAVKLLMVSFDSTIKANLSVGLPLDLN
;
A
#
# COMPACT_ATOMS: atom_id res chain seq x y z
N MET A 1 8.79 -10.31 2.90
CA MET A 1 9.77 -9.38 3.49
C MET A 1 9.28 -7.95 3.27
N SER A 2 8.29 -7.53 4.04
CA SER A 2 7.77 -6.16 4.03
C SER A 2 6.92 -5.97 5.28
N TYR A 3 6.88 -4.79 5.86
CA TYR A 3 5.87 -4.38 6.80
C TYR A 3 5.44 -2.95 6.50
N CYS A 4 4.15 -2.79 6.23
CA CYS A 4 3.56 -1.50 5.94
C CYS A 4 2.27 -1.32 6.73
N VAL A 5 2.00 -0.07 7.12
CA VAL A 5 0.82 0.33 7.88
C VAL A 5 0.26 1.61 7.30
N ALA A 6 -1.08 1.69 7.24
CA ALA A 6 -1.77 2.94 7.01
C ALA A 6 -2.86 3.15 8.05
N LEU A 7 -2.88 4.34 8.64
CA LEU A 7 -3.84 4.77 9.64
C LEU A 7 -4.83 5.77 9.01
N LYS A 8 -6.13 5.63 9.30
CA LYS A 8 -7.14 6.66 9.00
C LYS A 8 -7.52 7.40 10.27
N LEU A 9 -7.06 8.64 10.38
CA LEU A 9 -7.42 9.58 11.44
C LEU A 9 -8.60 10.46 11.00
N ASN A 10 -9.20 11.18 11.95
CA ASN A 10 -10.28 12.12 11.66
C ASN A 10 -9.83 13.27 10.72
N HIS A 11 -8.56 13.65 10.79
CA HIS A 11 -8.02 14.81 10.07
C HIS A 11 -6.94 14.44 9.05
N GLY A 12 -6.68 13.16 8.81
CA GLY A 12 -5.65 12.76 7.87
C GLY A 12 -5.50 11.26 7.69
N LEU A 13 -4.63 10.91 6.76
CA LEU A 13 -4.07 9.56 6.63
C LEU A 13 -2.59 9.62 7.02
N VAL A 14 -2.08 8.52 7.58
CA VAL A 14 -0.64 8.35 7.85
C VAL A 14 -0.20 7.01 7.31
N PHE A 15 0.84 7.00 6.48
CA PHE A 15 1.43 5.80 5.91
C PHE A 15 2.85 5.63 6.42
N MET A 16 3.22 4.41 6.79
CA MET A 16 4.61 4.06 7.09
C MET A 16 4.95 2.70 6.51
N SER A 17 6.11 2.60 5.87
CA SER A 17 6.61 1.36 5.29
C SER A 17 8.10 1.16 5.57
N ASP A 18 8.51 -0.09 5.71
CA ASP A 18 9.93 -0.45 5.68
C ASP A 18 10.45 -0.53 4.24
N THR A 19 11.76 -0.64 4.03
CA THR A 19 12.35 -0.70 2.69
C THR A 19 13.07 -2.02 2.38
N LEU A 20 13.32 -2.86 3.38
CA LEU A 20 14.00 -4.15 3.18
C LEU A 20 13.13 -5.08 2.34
N THR A 21 13.69 -5.62 1.26
CA THR A 21 12.94 -6.41 0.29
C THR A 21 13.76 -7.58 -0.22
N ASN A 22 13.10 -8.72 -0.41
CA ASN A 22 13.69 -9.89 -1.04
C ASN A 22 13.48 -9.83 -2.55
N GLY A 23 14.58 -9.70 -3.31
CA GLY A 23 14.62 -9.74 -4.76
C GLY A 23 14.96 -11.11 -5.35
N GLY A 24 15.15 -12.15 -4.52
CA GLY A 24 15.52 -13.50 -4.93
C GLY A 24 16.47 -14.17 -3.92
N VAL A 25 16.87 -15.42 -4.23
CA VAL A 25 17.88 -16.14 -3.43
C VAL A 25 19.13 -15.29 -3.31
N ASP A 26 19.59 -15.08 -2.07
CA ASP A 26 20.74 -14.25 -1.70
C ASP A 26 20.70 -12.78 -2.16
N ASN A 27 19.52 -12.27 -2.52
CA ASN A 27 19.33 -10.88 -2.94
C ASN A 27 18.36 -10.14 -2.03
N ILE A 28 18.89 -9.58 -0.94
CA ILE A 28 18.17 -8.68 -0.05
C ILE A 28 18.66 -7.25 -0.30
N SER A 29 17.75 -6.38 -0.70
CA SER A 29 18.04 -5.01 -1.10
C SER A 29 17.00 -4.04 -0.53
N ARG A 30 17.19 -2.74 -0.75
CA ARG A 30 16.27 -1.68 -0.31
C ARG A 30 15.48 -1.13 -1.49
N TYR A 31 14.16 -1.17 -1.40
CA TYR A 31 13.26 -0.58 -2.38
C TYR A 31 12.18 0.24 -1.66
N PRO A 32 11.79 1.41 -2.20
CA PRO A 32 10.62 2.13 -1.72
C PRO A 32 9.39 1.24 -1.83
N LYS A 33 8.54 1.27 -0.80
CA LYS A 33 7.28 0.52 -0.80
C LYS A 33 6.05 1.43 -0.82
N THR A 34 6.24 2.74 -0.68
CA THR A 34 5.17 3.74 -0.74
C THR A 34 5.36 4.65 -1.96
N PHE A 35 4.28 4.89 -2.70
CA PHE A 35 4.26 5.64 -3.94
C PHE A 35 3.11 6.65 -3.91
N CYS A 36 3.39 7.86 -4.41
CA CYS A 36 2.46 8.98 -4.34
C CYS A 36 2.20 9.55 -5.73
N TRP A 37 0.93 9.84 -6.04
CA TRP A 37 0.51 10.60 -7.21
C TRP A 37 -0.48 11.67 -6.76
N GLY A 38 -0.43 12.86 -7.36
CA GLY A 38 -1.32 13.94 -6.96
C GLY A 38 -1.34 15.08 -7.95
N VAL A 39 -2.33 15.95 -7.74
CA VAL A 39 -2.45 17.26 -8.38
C VAL A 39 -2.72 18.25 -7.26
N ASP A 40 -1.82 19.22 -7.08
CA ASP A 40 -1.87 20.16 -5.97
C ASP A 40 -3.23 20.85 -5.85
N GLY A 41 -3.81 20.80 -4.66
CA GLY A 41 -5.12 21.39 -4.36
C GLY A 41 -6.32 20.65 -4.96
N GLU A 42 -6.12 19.51 -5.64
CA GLU A 42 -7.19 18.73 -6.27
C GLU A 42 -7.22 17.26 -5.83
N ARG A 43 -6.09 16.53 -5.80
CA ARG A 43 -6.07 15.15 -5.29
C ARG A 43 -4.70 14.73 -4.79
N GLN A 44 -4.71 13.80 -3.85
CA GLN A 44 -3.53 13.06 -3.39
C GLN A 44 -3.88 11.58 -3.28
N ILE A 45 -3.05 10.72 -3.86
CA ILE A 45 -3.21 9.27 -3.90
C ILE A 45 -1.89 8.64 -3.41
N ILE A 46 -1.98 7.76 -2.43
CA ILE A 46 -0.85 7.06 -1.82
C ILE A 46 -1.12 5.55 -1.92
N LEU A 47 -0.15 4.81 -2.45
CA LEU A 47 -0.19 3.35 -2.57
C LEU A 47 1.02 2.77 -1.84
N THR A 48 0.79 1.80 -0.97
CA THR A 48 1.86 1.07 -0.30
C THR A 48 1.79 -0.42 -0.62
N THR A 49 2.95 -1.06 -0.81
CA THR A 49 3.04 -2.40 -1.40
C THR A 49 3.74 -3.43 -0.52
N ALA A 50 3.29 -4.69 -0.60
CA ALA A 50 3.93 -5.85 -0.01
C ALA A 50 3.72 -7.09 -0.87
N GLY A 51 4.65 -8.04 -0.83
CA GLY A 51 4.59 -9.28 -1.58
C GLY A 51 5.66 -9.37 -2.66
N ASN A 52 5.31 -9.93 -3.82
CA ASN A 52 6.25 -10.11 -4.92
C ASN A 52 6.71 -8.76 -5.50
N LEU A 53 8.03 -8.53 -5.50
CA LEU A 53 8.62 -7.28 -5.93
C LEU A 53 8.34 -6.99 -7.41
N ALA A 54 8.51 -7.97 -8.29
CA ALA A 54 8.28 -7.82 -9.72
C ALA A 54 6.82 -7.46 -10.03
N THR A 55 5.87 -8.15 -9.40
CA THR A 55 4.43 -7.84 -9.51
C THR A 55 4.15 -6.41 -9.04
N SER A 56 4.66 -6.01 -7.87
CA SER A 56 4.40 -4.67 -7.33
C SER A 56 5.00 -3.56 -8.19
N GLN A 57 6.21 -3.75 -8.72
CA GLN A 57 6.87 -2.79 -9.60
C GLN A 57 6.16 -2.67 -10.95
N ALA A 58 5.69 -3.79 -11.52
CA ALA A 58 4.93 -3.76 -12.76
C ALA A 58 3.64 -2.95 -12.60
N VAL A 59 2.88 -3.18 -11.52
CA VAL A 59 1.66 -2.41 -11.22
C VAL A 59 1.96 -0.92 -11.08
N VAL A 60 2.93 -0.56 -10.22
CA VAL A 60 3.31 0.85 -10.00
C VAL A 60 3.77 1.54 -11.29
N SER A 61 4.53 0.82 -12.13
CA SER A 61 5.02 1.35 -13.41
C SER A 61 3.89 1.59 -14.39
N ILE A 62 2.96 0.64 -14.55
CA ILE A 62 1.78 0.78 -15.41
C ILE A 62 0.94 1.96 -14.96
N LEU A 63 0.64 2.07 -13.67
CA LEU A 63 -0.14 3.18 -13.13
C LEU A 63 0.55 4.53 -13.41
N SER A 64 1.87 4.62 -13.21
CA SER A 64 2.65 5.83 -13.45
C SER A 64 2.81 6.19 -14.93
N GLU A 65 2.77 5.21 -15.82
CA GLU A 65 2.80 5.44 -17.27
C GLU A 65 1.44 5.96 -17.76
N GLN A 66 0.34 5.38 -17.26
CA GLN A 66 -1.02 5.83 -17.56
C GLN A 66 -1.27 7.28 -17.15
N THR A 67 -0.57 7.83 -16.14
CA THR A 67 -0.70 9.25 -15.80
C THR A 67 -0.02 10.19 -16.81
N LYS A 68 0.89 9.67 -17.64
CA LYS A 68 1.65 10.47 -18.63
C LYS A 68 1.01 10.41 -20.01
N VAL A 69 0.42 9.26 -20.36
CA VAL A 69 -0.20 9.02 -21.66
C VAL A 69 -1.70 9.25 -21.54
N ARG A 70 -2.24 10.23 -22.27
CA ARG A 70 -3.70 10.43 -22.34
C ARG A 70 -4.33 9.35 -23.21
N ASP A 71 -4.78 8.27 -22.59
CA ASP A 71 -5.70 7.33 -23.23
C ASP A 71 -7.14 7.79 -23.01
N LYS A 72 -7.85 8.12 -24.08
CA LYS A 72 -9.27 8.50 -24.01
C LYS A 72 -10.18 7.32 -23.67
N ARG A 73 -9.70 6.08 -23.76
CA ARG A 73 -10.49 4.85 -23.58
C ARG A 73 -10.52 4.35 -22.14
N ALA A 74 -9.54 4.71 -21.30
CA ALA A 74 -9.49 4.31 -19.91
C ALA A 74 -8.91 5.45 -19.06
N PRO A 75 -9.65 6.00 -18.08
CA PRO A 75 -9.14 7.09 -17.24
C PRO A 75 -8.01 6.58 -16.34
N SER A 76 -6.93 7.36 -16.23
CA SER A 76 -5.85 7.10 -15.28
C SER A 76 -6.31 7.34 -13.83
N ILE A 77 -5.50 6.95 -12.85
CA ILE A 77 -5.75 7.25 -11.43
C ILE A 77 -5.85 8.76 -11.14
N LEU A 78 -5.24 9.62 -11.98
CA LEU A 78 -5.33 11.08 -11.87
C LEU A 78 -6.56 11.69 -12.58
N GLU A 79 -7.33 10.89 -13.30
CA GLU A 79 -8.55 11.32 -13.99
C GLU A 79 -9.81 10.65 -13.40
N ALA A 80 -9.64 9.61 -12.59
CA ALA A 80 -10.73 8.92 -11.92
C ALA A 80 -11.55 9.89 -11.04
N PRO A 81 -12.90 9.80 -11.05
CA PRO A 81 -13.75 10.77 -10.37
C PRO A 81 -13.85 10.55 -8.84
N THR A 82 -13.57 9.34 -8.36
CA THR A 82 -13.66 8.98 -6.93
C THR A 82 -12.55 8.03 -6.52
N MET A 83 -12.20 8.01 -5.24
CA MET A 83 -11.21 7.06 -4.70
C MET A 83 -11.63 5.59 -4.86
N PHE A 84 -12.94 5.31 -4.91
CA PHE A 84 -13.43 3.96 -5.26
C PHE A 84 -13.06 3.57 -6.70
N GLN A 85 -13.17 4.51 -7.66
CA GLN A 85 -12.73 4.24 -9.03
C GLN A 85 -11.22 4.09 -9.13
N VAL A 86 -10.45 4.86 -8.34
CA VAL A 86 -9.00 4.65 -8.20
C VAL A 86 -8.72 3.22 -7.69
N ALA A 87 -9.42 2.76 -6.65
CA ALA A 87 -9.27 1.41 -6.11
C ALA A 87 -9.56 0.33 -7.16
N ARG A 88 -10.60 0.51 -7.99
CA ARG A 88 -10.90 -0.40 -9.11
C ARG A 88 -9.81 -0.44 -10.17
N ILE A 89 -9.24 0.71 -10.53
CA ILE A 89 -8.16 0.77 -11.52
C ILE A 89 -6.93 0.02 -10.98
N VAL A 90 -6.55 0.28 -9.73
CA VAL A 90 -5.39 -0.37 -9.10
C VAL A 90 -5.62 -1.88 -8.96
N SER A 91 -6.80 -2.31 -8.51
CA SER A 91 -7.11 -3.73 -8.31
C SER A 91 -7.19 -4.50 -9.63
N GLN A 92 -7.74 -3.90 -10.68
CA GLN A 92 -7.75 -4.48 -12.03
C GLN A 92 -6.33 -4.61 -12.57
N THR A 93 -5.51 -3.56 -12.43
CA THR A 93 -4.11 -3.59 -12.87
C THR A 93 -3.32 -4.70 -12.17
N LEU A 94 -3.53 -4.89 -10.87
CA LEU A 94 -2.94 -6.00 -10.12
C LEU A 94 -3.34 -7.37 -10.68
N ALA A 95 -4.64 -7.58 -10.87
CA ALA A 95 -5.16 -8.84 -11.39
C ALA A 95 -4.62 -9.14 -12.79
N ASP A 96 -4.49 -8.12 -13.64
CA ASP A 96 -3.94 -8.26 -15.00
C ASP A 96 -2.45 -8.60 -14.98
N VAL A 97 -1.65 -7.98 -14.11
CA VAL A 97 -0.22 -8.30 -13.92
C VAL A 97 -0.04 -9.73 -13.39
N ILE A 98 -0.82 -10.15 -12.39
CA ILE A 98 -0.75 -11.51 -11.86
C ILE A 98 -1.16 -12.52 -12.95
N THR A 99 -2.24 -12.25 -13.66
CA THR A 99 -2.74 -13.12 -14.74
C THR A 99 -1.71 -13.26 -15.85
N SER A 100 -1.13 -12.15 -16.32
CA SER A 100 -0.10 -12.18 -17.37
C SER A 100 1.17 -12.90 -16.94
N SER A 101 1.62 -12.70 -15.70
CA SER A 101 2.82 -13.36 -15.15
C SER A 101 2.64 -14.86 -14.93
N SER A 102 1.40 -15.31 -14.67
CA SER A 102 1.06 -16.72 -14.46
C SER A 102 0.96 -17.54 -15.77
N ARG A 103 0.79 -16.89 -16.92
CA ARG A 103 0.65 -17.56 -18.23
C ARG A 103 2.01 -18.09 -18.71
N GLY A 104 2.27 -19.38 -18.47
CA GLY A 104 3.42 -20.09 -19.03
C GLY A 104 4.35 -20.77 -18.02
N GLN A 105 4.07 -20.66 -16.72
CA GLN A 105 4.84 -21.38 -15.69
C GLN A 105 4.00 -22.52 -15.09
N GLN A 106 4.55 -23.73 -15.12
CA GLN A 106 4.09 -24.82 -14.26
C GLN A 106 4.25 -24.37 -12.81
N GLN A 107 3.15 -24.29 -12.06
CA GLN A 107 3.06 -24.13 -10.60
C GLN A 107 4.41 -23.86 -9.91
N ALA A 108 4.96 -22.66 -10.09
CA ALA A 108 6.14 -22.27 -9.32
C ALA A 108 5.71 -22.14 -7.85
N GLU A 109 6.52 -22.66 -6.93
CA GLU A 109 6.29 -22.56 -5.47
C GLU A 109 6.22 -21.10 -4.98
N SER A 110 6.70 -20.15 -5.79
CA SER A 110 6.61 -18.71 -5.57
C SER A 110 5.33 -18.14 -6.17
N THR A 111 4.34 -17.85 -5.33
CA THR A 111 3.13 -17.13 -5.74
C THR A 111 3.51 -15.70 -6.19
N PHE A 112 3.14 -15.29 -7.41
CA PHE A 112 3.31 -13.91 -7.94
C PHE A 112 2.41 -12.87 -7.24
N SER A 113 2.04 -13.13 -5.99
CA SER A 113 1.03 -12.40 -5.24
C SER A 113 1.62 -11.15 -4.58
N SER A 114 0.86 -10.06 -4.67
CA SER A 114 1.13 -8.82 -3.95
C SER A 114 -0.17 -8.24 -3.40
N THR A 115 -0.08 -7.55 -2.27
CA THR A 115 -1.20 -6.88 -1.61
C THR A 115 -0.85 -5.40 -1.47
N PHE A 116 -1.84 -4.53 -1.60
CA PHE A 116 -1.64 -3.09 -1.52
C PHE A 116 -2.55 -2.43 -0.49
N ILE A 117 -2.06 -1.38 0.14
CA ILE A 117 -2.90 -0.41 0.83
C ILE A 117 -2.96 0.84 -0.04
N LEU A 118 -4.16 1.25 -0.42
CA LEU A 118 -4.42 2.45 -1.21
C LEU A 118 -5.17 3.45 -0.34
N GLY A 119 -4.72 4.69 -0.24
CA GLY A 119 -5.53 5.74 0.34
C GLY A 119 -5.28 7.09 -0.31
N GLY A 120 -6.08 8.07 0.08
CA GLY A 120 -6.00 9.39 -0.49
C GLY A 120 -7.30 10.16 -0.37
N GLN A 121 -7.31 11.30 -1.04
CA GLN A 121 -8.46 12.18 -1.11
C GLN A 121 -8.51 12.85 -2.50
N ILE A 122 -9.71 12.98 -3.02
CA ILE A 122 -10.03 13.80 -4.20
C ILE A 122 -10.89 14.96 -3.70
N LYS A 123 -10.68 16.17 -4.22
CA LYS A 123 -11.36 17.40 -3.83
C LYS A 123 -12.88 17.22 -3.82
N GLY A 124 -13.50 17.62 -2.72
CA GLY A 124 -14.94 17.47 -2.49
C GLY A 124 -15.36 16.08 -2.00
N GLY A 125 -14.47 15.10 -2.01
CA GLY A 125 -14.67 13.78 -1.43
C GLY A 125 -14.04 13.62 -0.04
N GLU A 126 -14.44 12.57 0.66
CA GLU A 126 -13.84 12.15 1.92
C GLU A 126 -12.48 11.46 1.70
N MET A 127 -11.65 11.45 2.74
CA MET A 127 -10.48 10.58 2.76
C MET A 127 -10.91 9.11 2.80
N ARG A 128 -10.34 8.32 1.91
CA ARG A 128 -10.66 6.89 1.76
C ARG A 128 -9.39 6.06 1.89
N LEU A 129 -9.53 4.85 2.45
CA LEU A 129 -8.44 3.91 2.65
C LEU A 129 -8.94 2.50 2.34
N TYR A 130 -8.25 1.81 1.45
CA TYR A 130 -8.60 0.51 0.90
C TYR A 130 -7.46 -0.49 1.08
N LEU A 131 -7.82 -1.75 1.29
CA LEU A 131 -6.93 -2.90 1.22
C LEU A 131 -7.25 -3.67 -0.06
N ILE A 132 -6.28 -3.76 -0.97
CA ILE A 132 -6.41 -4.42 -2.27
C ILE A 132 -5.75 -5.79 -2.20
N TYR A 133 -6.52 -6.82 -2.52
CA TYR A 133 -6.07 -8.21 -2.49
C TYR A 133 -5.60 -8.68 -3.87
N PRO A 134 -4.76 -9.74 -3.91
CA PRO A 134 -4.25 -10.32 -5.16
C PRO A 134 -5.35 -10.76 -6.15
N GLU A 135 -6.54 -11.09 -5.65
CA GLU A 135 -7.69 -11.52 -6.43
C GLU A 135 -8.34 -10.38 -7.24
N GLY A 136 -7.84 -9.14 -7.12
CA GLY A 136 -8.37 -7.98 -7.83
C GLY A 136 -9.60 -7.35 -7.19
N ASN A 137 -9.97 -7.80 -5.99
CA ASN A 137 -10.98 -7.18 -5.15
C ASN A 137 -10.32 -6.35 -4.03
N PHE A 138 -11.14 -5.61 -3.29
CA PHE A 138 -10.67 -4.76 -2.19
C PHE A 138 -11.76 -4.54 -1.15
N ILE A 139 -11.35 -4.17 0.05
CA ILE A 139 -12.24 -3.69 1.12
C ILE A 139 -11.87 -2.26 1.49
N GLU A 140 -12.83 -1.52 2.03
CA GLU A 140 -12.59 -0.22 2.64
C GLU A 140 -12.44 -0.35 4.15
N VAL A 141 -11.63 0.53 4.73
CA VAL A 141 -11.49 0.66 6.19
C VAL A 141 -12.85 0.94 6.84
N SER A 142 -13.13 0.31 7.97
CA SER A 142 -14.35 0.56 8.76
C SER A 142 -14.04 1.45 9.97
N GLU A 143 -15.08 1.94 10.64
CA GLU A 143 -14.91 2.67 11.91
C GLU A 143 -14.35 1.77 13.02
N GLU A 144 -14.74 0.49 13.04
CA GLU A 144 -14.26 -0.51 14.01
C GLU A 144 -12.81 -0.96 13.75
N GLN A 145 -12.36 -0.91 12.51
CA GLN A 145 -11.00 -1.26 12.11
C GLN A 145 -10.36 -0.12 11.29
N PRO A 146 -9.93 0.98 11.94
CA PRO A 146 -9.51 2.23 11.31
C PRO A 146 -8.08 2.23 10.72
N PHE A 147 -7.51 1.04 10.47
CA PHE A 147 -6.18 0.91 9.87
C PHE A 147 -6.03 -0.41 9.11
N PHE A 148 -5.08 -0.42 8.18
CA PHE A 148 -4.64 -1.64 7.51
C PHE A 148 -3.15 -1.89 7.73
N GLN A 149 -2.77 -3.17 7.69
CA GLN A 149 -1.39 -3.61 7.70
C GLN A 149 -1.21 -4.65 6.58
N ILE A 150 -0.05 -4.64 5.91
CA ILE A 150 0.32 -5.66 4.92
C ILE A 150 1.75 -6.16 5.18
N GLY A 151 2.04 -7.41 4.78
CA GLY A 151 3.31 -8.08 5.03
C GLY A 151 3.41 -8.73 6.42
N GLU A 152 4.48 -8.49 7.16
CA GLU A 152 4.80 -9.09 8.47
C GLU A 152 4.05 -8.39 9.63
N THR A 153 2.73 -8.50 9.64
CA THR A 153 1.86 -7.64 10.46
C THR A 153 1.77 -8.02 11.94
N LYS A 154 2.10 -9.28 12.30
CA LYS A 154 1.78 -9.87 13.61
C LYS A 154 2.47 -9.19 14.79
N TYR A 155 3.71 -8.74 14.61
CA TYR A 155 4.55 -8.24 15.70
C TYR A 155 4.18 -6.83 16.16
N GLY A 156 3.90 -5.93 15.21
CA GLY A 156 3.47 -4.56 15.50
C GLY A 156 1.98 -4.41 15.81
N ARG A 157 1.14 -5.39 15.45
CA ARG A 157 -0.32 -5.30 15.61
C ARG A 157 -0.80 -5.05 17.06
N PRO A 158 -0.24 -5.67 18.12
CA PRO A 158 -0.75 -5.50 19.47
C PRO A 158 -0.74 -4.05 19.97
N ILE A 159 0.28 -3.25 19.63
CA ILE A 159 0.32 -1.84 20.07
C ILE A 159 -0.71 -1.00 19.31
N LEU A 160 -0.90 -1.25 18.02
CA LEU A 160 -1.92 -0.57 17.22
C LEU A 160 -3.32 -0.85 17.77
N VAL A 161 -3.66 -2.11 18.05
CA VAL A 161 -4.97 -2.49 18.60
C VAL A 161 -5.23 -1.88 19.97
N ARG A 162 -4.19 -1.69 20.79
CA ARG A 162 -4.33 -1.20 22.17
C ARG A 162 -4.37 0.31 22.28
N ALA A 163 -3.58 1.00 21.46
CA ALA A 163 -3.31 2.42 21.66
C ALA A 163 -3.93 3.30 20.57
N PHE A 164 -4.24 2.79 19.38
CA PHE A 164 -4.76 3.63 18.31
C PHE A 164 -6.09 4.29 18.66
N GLU A 165 -6.20 5.60 18.41
CA GLU A 165 -7.45 6.34 18.46
C GLU A 165 -7.58 7.24 17.23
N GLN A 166 -8.74 7.25 16.55
CA GLN A 166 -8.94 8.05 15.32
C GLN A 166 -8.74 9.57 15.54
N LYS A 167 -8.88 10.05 16.77
CA LYS A 167 -8.70 11.46 17.16
C LYS A 167 -7.24 11.85 17.44
N MET A 168 -6.30 10.90 17.42
CA MET A 168 -4.86 11.19 17.60
C MET A 168 -4.39 12.24 16.60
N ASN A 169 -3.57 13.17 17.06
CA ASN A 169 -2.80 14.05 16.16
C ASN A 169 -1.76 13.24 15.38
N PHE A 170 -1.21 13.83 14.32
CA PHE A 170 -0.18 13.18 13.51
C PHE A 170 1.07 12.79 14.30
N GLU A 171 1.50 13.59 15.28
CA GLU A 171 2.70 13.31 16.07
C GLU A 171 2.54 12.01 16.90
N ASP A 172 1.40 11.86 17.57
CA ASP A 172 1.08 10.68 18.37
C ASP A 172 0.86 9.45 17.49
N ALA A 173 0.24 9.62 16.32
CA ALA A 173 0.10 8.55 15.32
C ALA A 173 1.48 8.08 14.80
N VAL A 174 2.41 9.00 14.54
CA VAL A 174 3.79 8.66 14.14
C VAL A 174 4.53 7.96 15.27
N LYS A 175 4.45 8.42 16.51
CA LYS A 175 5.04 7.73 17.67
C LYS A 175 4.51 6.31 17.82
N LEU A 176 3.20 6.13 17.69
CA LEU A 176 2.55 4.82 17.72
C LEU A 176 3.10 3.89 16.63
N LEU A 177 3.22 4.38 15.40
CA LEU A 177 3.81 3.64 14.29
C LEU A 177 5.27 3.27 14.57
N MET A 178 6.07 4.18 15.11
CA MET A 178 7.47 3.90 15.47
C MET A 178 7.59 2.75 16.47
N VAL A 179 6.72 2.67 17.48
CA VAL A 179 6.69 1.54 18.43
C VAL A 179 6.28 0.23 17.72
N SER A 180 5.33 0.32 16.78
CA SER A 180 4.88 -0.81 15.97
C SER A 180 6.01 -1.38 15.10
N PHE A 181 6.79 -0.49 14.45
CA PHE A 181 7.94 -0.87 13.63
C PHE A 181 9.11 -1.36 14.48
N ASP A 182 9.43 -0.73 15.61
CA ASP A 182 10.50 -1.19 16.52
C ASP A 182 10.26 -2.63 16.98
N SER A 183 9.03 -2.93 17.41
CA SER A 183 8.62 -4.28 17.82
C SER A 183 8.80 -5.30 16.69
N THR A 184 8.52 -4.89 15.45
CA THR A 184 8.57 -5.76 14.28
C THR A 184 10.00 -6.00 13.80
N ILE A 185 10.82 -4.95 13.70
CA ILE A 185 12.23 -5.02 13.29
C ILE A 185 13.03 -5.91 14.25
N LYS A 186 12.78 -5.79 15.56
CA LYS A 186 13.46 -6.62 16.58
C LYS A 186 13.06 -8.09 16.52
N ALA A 187 11.84 -8.38 16.09
CA ALA A 187 11.29 -9.73 16.09
C ALA A 187 11.42 -10.46 14.74
N ASN A 188 11.61 -9.73 13.63
CA ASN A 188 11.65 -10.31 12.30
C ASN A 188 12.67 -9.61 11.38
N LEU A 189 13.74 -10.32 11.02
CA LEU A 189 14.83 -9.84 10.15
C LEU A 189 14.40 -9.51 8.71
N SER A 190 13.18 -9.88 8.32
CA SER A 190 12.64 -9.57 6.99
C SER A 190 12.01 -8.18 6.88
N VAL A 191 12.07 -7.39 7.96
CA VAL A 191 11.63 -6.00 8.05
C VAL A 191 12.81 -5.15 8.51
N GLY A 192 13.07 -4.03 7.84
CA GLY A 192 14.26 -3.25 8.16
C GLY A 192 14.30 -1.82 7.64
N LEU A 193 15.22 -1.05 8.24
CA LEU A 193 15.48 0.34 7.93
C LEU A 193 16.10 0.54 6.51
N PRO A 194 15.95 1.74 5.91
CA PRO A 194 15.17 2.89 6.39
C PRO A 194 13.65 2.67 6.35
N LEU A 195 12.93 3.56 7.04
CA LEU A 195 11.46 3.64 6.99
C LEU A 195 11.05 4.87 6.18
N ASP A 196 10.02 4.73 5.36
CA ASP A 196 9.37 5.82 4.65
C ASP A 196 8.09 6.23 5.41
N LEU A 197 7.91 7.54 5.66
CA LEU A 197 6.73 8.13 6.29
C LEU A 197 6.06 9.09 5.30
N ASN A 198 4.76 8.94 5.07
CA ASN A 198 3.96 9.79 4.17
C ASN A 198 2.62 10.18 4.78
#